data_AF-A0A2K3IXB3-F1
#
_entry.id   AF-A0A2K3IXB3-F1
#
_cell.length_a   1.000
_cell.length_b   1.000
_cell.length_c   1.000
_cell.angle_alpha   90.00
_cell.angle_beta   90.00
_cell.angle_gamma   90.00
#
_symmetry.space_group_name_H-M   'P 1'
#
loop_
_entity.id
_entity.type
_entity.pdbx_description
1 polymer ?
#
loop_
_entity_poly.entity_id
_entity_poly.type
_entity_poly.pdbx_seq_one_letter_code
_entity_poly.pdbx_strand_id
1 'polypeptide(L)' 'MCLAIPGKIVEIDTKNQHATIDYGDGTKRQANVSLVDVKKGDFVLVHAGFAIEVL' A
#
# COMPACT_ATOMS: atom_id res chain seq x y z
N MET A 1 -11.76 -12.51 -10.92
CA MET A 1 -10.73 -12.99 -9.98
C MET A 1 -9.51 -12.11 -10.17
N CYS A 2 -9.22 -11.21 -9.23
CA CYS A 2 -8.02 -10.38 -9.28
C CYS A 2 -6.94 -11.04 -8.41
N LEU A 3 -5.76 -11.32 -8.97
CA LEU A 3 -4.60 -11.68 -8.17
C LEU A 3 -4.06 -10.41 -7.51
N ALA A 4 -4.06 -10.36 -6.18
CA ALA A 4 -3.48 -9.24 -5.45
C ALA A 4 -1.96 -9.32 -5.57
N ILE A 5 -1.36 -8.36 -6.26
CA ILE A 5 0.09 -8.22 -6.37
C ILE A 5 0.56 -7.44 -5.14
N PRO A 6 1.53 -7.93 -4.36
CA PRO A 6 2.13 -7.17 -3.27
C PRO A 6 2.82 -5.91 -3.80
N GLY A 7 2.60 -4.78 -3.13
CA GLY A 7 3.29 -3.54 -3.43
C GLY A 7 4.09 -3.04 -2.24
N LYS A 8 5.22 -2.37 -2.49
CA LYS A 8 6.11 -1.84 -1.45
C LYS A 8 5.73 -0.41 -1.09
N ILE A 9 5.64 -0.09 0.18
CA ILE A 9 5.43 1.28 0.65
C ILE A 9 6.71 2.09 0.46
N VAL A 10 6.62 3.14 -0.37
CA VAL A 10 7.73 4.06 -0.65
C VAL A 10 7.57 5.40 0.06
N GLU A 11 6.34 5.76 0.45
CA GLU A 11 6.03 7.00 1.15
C GLU A 11 4.74 6.84 1.98
N ILE A 12 4.63 7.55 3.11
CA ILE A 12 3.44 7.52 3.99
C ILE A 12 3.03 8.96 4.28
N ASP A 13 1.78 9.28 3.98
CA ASP A 13 1.10 10.52 4.39
C ASP A 13 0.26 10.23 5.64
N THR A 14 0.82 10.54 6.80
CA THR A 14 0.19 10.29 8.10
C THR A 14 -1.01 11.20 8.38
N LYS A 15 -1.11 12.35 7.69
CA LYS A 15 -2.23 13.29 7.88
C LYS A 15 -3.52 12.75 7.27
N ASN A 16 -3.43 12.14 6.10
CA ASN A 16 -4.57 11.60 5.37
C ASN A 16 -4.71 10.09 5.52
N GLN A 17 -3.80 9.42 6.24
CA GLN A 17 -3.75 7.95 6.39
C GLN A 17 -3.65 7.24 5.03
N HIS A 18 -2.82 7.77 4.13
CA HIS A 18 -2.55 7.19 2.82
C HIS A 18 -1.06 6.84 2.69
N ALA A 19 -0.76 5.83 1.88
CA ALA A 19 0.61 5.49 1.52
C ALA A 19 0.75 5.38 0.00
N THR A 20 1.90 5.82 -0.51
CA THR A 20 2.30 5.57 -1.90
C THR A 20 2.96 4.20 -1.96
N ILE A 21 2.38 3.33 -2.77
CA ILE A 21 2.77 1.93 -2.92
C ILE A 21 3.30 1.71 -4.34
N ASP A 22 4.50 1.14 -4.43
CA ASP A 22 5.20 0.82 -5.67
C ASP A 22 5.03 -0.68 -5.98
N TYR A 23 4.44 -0.99 -7.13
CA TYR A 23 4.20 -2.36 -7.60
C TYR A 23 5.27 -2.84 -8.58
N GLY A 24 6.36 -2.10 -8.75
CA GLY A 24 7.37 -2.35 -9.77
C GLY A 24 7.08 -1.64 -11.09
N ASP A 25 8.07 -1.64 -11.99
CA ASP A 25 7.99 -1.03 -13.33
C ASP A 25 7.56 0.46 -13.33
N GLY A 26 7.85 1.18 -12.24
CA GLY A 26 7.44 2.57 -12.05
C GLY A 26 5.95 2.77 -11.74
N THR A 27 5.17 1.70 -11.59
CA THR A 27 3.75 1.78 -11.25
C THR A 27 3.57 2.07 -9.77
N LYS A 28 3.18 3.32 -9.47
CA LYS A 28 2.88 3.77 -8.10
C LYS A 28 1.40 4.09 -7.95
N ARG A 29 0.79 3.69 -6.84
CA ARG A 29 -0.59 4.03 -6.49
C ARG A 29 -0.69 4.41 -5.02
N GLN A 30 -1.63 5.30 -4.72
CA GLN A 30 -2.01 5.58 -3.33
C GLN A 30 -3.05 4.56 -2.87
N ALA A 31 -2.91 4.10 -1.64
CA ALA A 31 -3.95 3.38 -0.93
C ALA A 31 -4.09 3.93 0.49
N ASN A 32 -5.29 3.84 1.02
CA ASN A 32 -5.56 4.14 2.41
C ASN A 32 -4.95 3.02 3.29
N VAL A 33 -4.25 3.40 4.34
CA VAL A 33 -3.58 2.49 5.29
C VAL A 33 -4.18 2.54 6.68
N SER A 34 -5.38 3.12 6.83
CA SER A 34 -6.08 3.24 8.12
C SER A 34 -6.41 1.91 8.79
N LEU A 35 -6.40 0.81 8.04
CA LEU A 35 -6.79 -0.52 8.52
C LEU A 35 -5.61 -1.36 9.03
N VAL A 36 -4.37 -0.91 8.82
CA VAL A 36 -3.15 -1.66 9.13
C VAL A 36 -2.03 -0.74 9.62
N ASP A 37 -1.20 -1.24 10.53
CA ASP A 37 0.02 -0.53 10.94
C ASP A 37 1.14 -0.79 9.93
N VAL A 38 1.60 0.27 9.26
CA VAL A 38 2.60 0.19 8.19
C VAL A 38 3.81 1.07 8.46
N LYS A 39 4.98 0.64 7.98
CA LYS A 39 6.21 1.45 7.89
C LYS A 39 6.73 1.50 6.45
N LYS A 40 7.54 2.50 6.18
CA LYS A 40 8.22 2.64 4.89
C LYS A 40 9.07 1.39 4.64
N GLY A 41 8.89 0.77 3.49
CA GLY A 41 9.59 -0.45 3.09
C GLY A 41 8.78 -1.74 3.26
N ASP A 42 7.65 -1.71 3.99
CA ASP A 42 6.75 -2.85 4.09
C ASP A 42 6.11 -3.18 2.74
N PHE A 43 5.76 -4.45 2.58
CA PHE A 43 4.91 -4.89 1.48
C PHE A 43 3.48 -5.04 1.98
N VAL A 44 2.54 -4.60 1.16
CA VAL A 44 1.12 -4.64 1.50
C VAL A 44 0.29 -5.23 0.37
N LEU A 45 -0.80 -5.89 0.76
CA LEU A 45 -1.87 -6.25 -0.16
C LEU A 45 -2.93 -5.16 -0.15
N VAL A 46 -3.34 -4.71 -1.33
CA VAL A 46 -4.36 -3.68 -1.51
C VAL A 46 -5.61 -4.26 -2.15
N HIS A 47 -6.76 -3.95 -1.56
CA HIS A 47 -8.06 -4.25 -2.12
C HIS A 47 -8.97 -3.02 -2.06
N ALA A 48 -9.64 -2.70 -3.17
CA ALA A 48 -10.56 -1.57 -3.27
C ALA A 48 -9.98 -0.21 -2.79
N GLY A 49 -8.65 -0.01 -2.92
CA GLY A 49 -7.98 1.22 -2.50
C GLY A 49 -7.55 1.27 -1.03
N PHE A 50 -7.68 0.17 -0.29
CA PHE A 50 -7.24 0.02 1.09
C PHE A 50 -6.15 -1.05 1.21
N ALA A 51 -5.12 -0.78 2.00
CA ALA A 51 -4.22 -1.82 2.47
C ALA A 51 -4.95 -2.68 3.50
N ILE A 52 -4.99 -3.99 3.26
CA ILE A 52 -5.74 -4.95 4.10
C ILE A 52 -4.82 -5.89 4.87
N GLU A 53 -3.56 -6.02 4.45
CA GLU A 53 -2.59 -6.92 5.06
C GLU A 53 -1.17 -6.40 4.83
N VAL A 54 -0.31 -6.57 5.84
CA VAL A 54 1.12 -6.28 5.79
C VAL A 54 1.87 -7.61 5.76
N LEU A 55 2.86 -7.73 4.88
CA LEU A 55 3.66 -8.93 4.64
C LEU A 55 5.06 -8.83 5.25
#